data_AF-A0A5K1DG20-F1
#
_entry.id   AF-A0A5K1DG20-F1
#
_cell.length_a   1.000
_cell.length_b   1.000
_cell.length_c   1.000
_cell.angle_alpha   90.00
_cell.angle_beta   90.00
_cell.angle_gamma   90.00
#
_symmetry.space_group_name_H-M   'P 1'
#
loop_
_entity.id
_entity.type
_entity.pdbx_description
1 polymer ?
#
loop_
_entity_poly.entity_id
_entity_poly.type
_entity_poly.pdbx_seq_one_letter_code
_entity_poly.pdbx_strand_id
1 'polypeptide(L)' 'CCKWWSHQEHRIATLEFDRMRKSMGVIVKSKSGKNTLLVK' A
#
# COMPACT_ATOMS: atom_id res chain seq x y z
N CYS A 1 -8.95 9.05 7.95
CA CYS A 1 -7.84 8.28 7.33
C CYS A 1 -6.92 7.82 8.45
N CYS A 2 -6.84 6.52 8.72
CA CYS A 2 -6.54 6.02 10.06
C CYS A 2 -5.03 6.03 10.35
N LYS A 3 -4.61 6.75 11.40
CA LYS A 3 -3.24 6.76 11.95
C LYS A 3 -2.69 5.34 12.21
N TRP A 4 -3.60 4.40 12.47
CA TRP A 4 -3.30 2.98 12.63
C TRP A 4 -2.55 2.41 11.42
N TRP A 5 -3.00 2.67 10.19
CA TRP A 5 -2.33 2.21 8.97
C TRP A 5 -0.95 2.84 8.80
N SER A 6 -0.83 4.14 9.11
CA SER A 6 0.47 4.84 9.06
C SER A 6 1.50 4.31 10.06
N HIS A 7 1.06 3.75 11.19
CA HIS A 7 1.93 3.12 12.20
C HIS A 7 2.17 1.62 11.99
N GLN A 8 1.25 0.94 11.32
CA GLN A 8 1.29 -0.51 11.15
C GLN A 8 2.04 -0.93 9.88
N GLU A 9 1.95 -0.13 8.82
CA GLU A 9 2.39 -0.51 7.48
C GLU A 9 3.43 0.49 6.96
N HIS A 10 4.69 0.04 6.87
CA HIS A 10 5.76 0.86 6.31
C HIS A 10 5.62 0.87 4.79
N ARG A 11 5.28 2.03 4.20
CA ARG A 11 5.18 2.19 2.74
C ARG A 11 6.54 1.97 2.10
N ILE A 12 6.63 0.98 1.21
CA ILE A 12 7.83 0.66 0.44
C ILE A 12 7.80 1.40 -0.90
N ALA A 13 6.68 1.33 -1.60
CA ALA A 13 6.53 1.93 -2.92
C ALA A 13 5.07 2.29 -3.21
N THR A 14 4.86 3.38 -3.93
CA THR A 14 3.57 3.73 -4.54
C THR A 14 3.64 3.35 -6.01
N LEU A 15 2.64 2.64 -6.51
CA LEU A 15 2.51 2.33 -7.93
C LEU A 15 1.70 3.43 -8.60
N GLU A 16 2.05 3.73 -9.85
CA GLU A 16 1.28 4.67 -10.65
C GLU A 16 -0.17 4.18 -10.84
N PHE A 17 -1.06 5.15 -11.06
CA PHE A 17 -2.44 4.82 -11.35
C PHE A 17 -2.53 4.08 -12.68
N ASP A 18 -3.08 2.87 -12.61
CA ASP A 18 -3.33 2.07 -13.79
C ASP A 18 -4.62 2.56 -14.45
N ARG A 19 -4.50 3.25 -15.59
CA ARG A 19 -5.65 3.82 -16.31
C ARG A 19 -6.59 2.76 -16.88
N MET A 20 -6.09 1.56 -17.21
CA MET A 20 -6.89 0.47 -17.75
C MET A 20 -7.69 -0.23 -16.66
N ARG A 21 -7.04 -0.50 -15.52
CA ARG A 21 -7.67 -1.12 -14.35
C ARG A 21 -8.40 -0.12 -13.46
N LYS A 22 -8.22 1.17 -13.71
CA LYS A 22 -8.75 2.31 -12.93
C LYS A 22 -8.46 2.19 -11.44
N SER A 23 -7.26 1.69 -11.11
CA SER A 23 -6.85 1.39 -9.74
C SER A 23 -5.45 1.90 -9.46
N MET A 24 -5.16 2.25 -8.22
CA MET A 24 -3.81 2.56 -7.75
C MET A 24 -3.36 1.54 -6.71
N GLY A 25 -2.12 1.07 -6.82
CA GLY A 25 -1.50 0.16 -5.87
C GLY A 25 -0.48 0.83 -4.96
N VAL A 26 -0.33 0.33 -3.74
CA VAL A 26 0.75 0.70 -2.82
C VAL A 26 1.31 -0.58 -2.19
N ILE A 27 2.62 -0.75 -2.26
CA ILE A 27 3.32 -1.84 -1.58
C ILE A 27 3.69 -1.37 -0.19
N VAL A 28 3.27 -2.14 0.81
CA VAL A 28 3.58 -1.89 2.22
C VAL A 28 4.26 -3.10 2.84
N LYS A 29 5.10 -2.85 3.84
CA LYS A 29 5.67 -3.88 4.69
C LYS A 29 4.88 -3.93 5.99
N SER A 30 4.27 -5.08 6.25
CA SER A 30 3.61 -5.35 7.51
C SER A 30 4.64 -5.48 8.64
N LYS A 31 4.19 -5.30 9.88
CA LYS A 31 5.02 -5.55 11.08
C LYS A 31 5.61 -6.95 11.14
N SER A 32 4.97 -7.93 10.49
CA SER A 32 5.49 -9.31 10.37
C SER A 32 6.64 -9.46 9.36
N GLY A 33 7.03 -8.36 8.69
CA GLY A 33 8.07 -8.35 7.66
C GLY A 33 7.59 -8.76 6.27
N LYS A 34 6.34 -9.21 6.14
CA LYS A 34 5.73 -9.57 4.84
C LYS A 34 5.33 -8.33 4.06
N ASN A 35 5.51 -8.39 2.75
CA ASN A 35 5.05 -7.35 1.83
C ASN A 35 3.59 -7.62 1.45
N THR A 36 2.78 -6.56 1.45
CA THR A 36 1.36 -6.59 1.09
C THR A 36 1.10 -5.51 0.04
N LEU A 37 0.26 -5.82 -0.95
CA LEU A 37 -0.22 -4.85 -1.94
C LEU A 37 -1.60 -4.35 -1.53
N LEU A 38 -1.72 -3.05 -1.30
CA LEU A 38 -3.00 -2.37 -1.09
C LEU A 38 -3.45 -1.73 -2.39
N VAL A 39 -4.69 -1.95 -2.79
CA VAL A 39 -5.29 -1.38 -4.01
C VAL A 39 -6.46 -0.48 -3.64
N LYS A 40 -6.60 0.63 -4.36
CA LYS A 40 -7.74 1.55 -4.28
C LYS A 40 -8.28 1.84 -5.68
#